data_AF-A0A662JIT7-F1
#
_entry.id   AF-A0A662JIT7-F1
#
_cell.length_a   1.000
_cell.length_b   1.000
_cell.length_c   1.000
_cell.angle_alpha   90.00
_cell.angle_beta   90.00
_cell.angle_gamma   90.00
#
_symmetry.space_group_name_H-M   'P 1'
#
loop_
_entity.id
_entity.type
_entity.pdbx_description
1 polymer ?
#
loop_
_entity_poly.entity_id
_entity_poly.type
_entity_poly.pdbx_seq_one_letter_code
_entity_poly.pdbx_strand_id
1 'polypeptide(L)'
;MSGMAESERFIKELMEEFENKGFMVNRRGFIEGISGIRHYFDIILEDPKSGRKIAFSLTDRIRYEHVLSILAMRIDSDTPHVIVANEVEPSIEELLRKYNVFTISFNRPKFSMLMSLPTKDIKQFTKMVTSEILRFLSTISGGSVT
;
A
#
# COMPACT_ATOMS: atom_id res chain seq x y z
N MET A 1 6.33 18.13 -15.29
CA MET A 1 5.59 18.35 -14.03
C MET A 1 5.59 17.02 -13.31
N SER A 2 6.10 17.01 -12.09
CA SER A 2 6.71 15.83 -11.45
C SER A 2 5.68 14.79 -11.00
N GLY A 3 5.96 13.50 -11.23
CA GLY A 3 5.13 12.37 -10.77
C GLY A 3 4.84 12.36 -9.26
N MET A 4 5.62 13.11 -8.46
CA MET A 4 5.35 13.36 -7.04
C MET A 4 3.98 14.03 -6.79
N ALA A 5 3.64 15.11 -7.51
CA ALA A 5 2.37 15.82 -7.29
C ALA A 5 1.14 14.94 -7.65
N GLU A 6 1.32 14.04 -8.61
CA GLU A 6 0.30 13.08 -9.02
C GLU A 6 0.14 11.97 -7.99
N SER A 7 1.26 11.43 -7.48
CA SER A 7 1.25 10.42 -6.41
C SER A 7 0.57 10.94 -5.13
N GLU A 8 0.85 12.19 -4.72
CA GLU A 8 0.21 12.81 -3.56
C GLU A 8 -1.30 12.95 -3.71
N ARG A 9 -1.75 13.36 -4.91
CA ARG A 9 -3.18 13.48 -5.21
C ARG A 9 -3.88 12.13 -5.16
N PHE A 10 -3.27 11.09 -5.74
CA PHE A 10 -3.80 9.74 -5.68
C PHE A 10 -3.88 9.23 -4.24
N ILE A 11 -2.82 9.40 -3.46
CA ILE A 11 -2.78 8.99 -2.05
C ILE A 11 -3.88 9.68 -1.24
N LYS A 12 -4.11 10.98 -1.49
CA LYS A 12 -5.21 11.71 -0.85
C LYS A 12 -6.57 11.09 -1.15
N GLU A 13 -6.88 10.87 -2.42
CA GLU A 13 -8.15 10.26 -2.84
C GLU A 13 -8.28 8.82 -2.29
N LEU A 14 -7.16 8.07 -2.24
CA LEU A 14 -7.13 6.72 -1.68
C LEU A 14 -7.51 6.69 -0.20
N MET A 15 -6.94 7.60 0.59
CA MET A 15 -7.30 7.75 1.99
C MET A 15 -8.78 8.11 2.16
N GLU A 16 -9.27 9.09 1.40
CA GLU A 16 -10.69 9.51 1.45
C GLU A 16 -11.62 8.34 1.09
N GLU A 17 -11.28 7.50 0.10
CA GLU A 17 -12.07 6.32 -0.26
C GLU A 17 -12.07 5.27 0.86
N PHE A 18 -10.96 5.07 1.59
CA PHE A 18 -10.93 4.18 2.75
C PHE A 18 -11.73 4.74 3.94
N GLU A 19 -11.64 6.04 4.22
CA GLU A 19 -12.46 6.72 5.23
C GLU A 19 -13.96 6.57 4.92
N ASN A 20 -14.34 6.77 3.65
CA ASN A 20 -15.73 6.58 3.18
C ASN A 20 -16.21 5.12 3.33
N LYS A 21 -15.30 4.15 3.37
CA LYS A 21 -15.60 2.74 3.65
C LYS A 21 -15.58 2.40 5.15
N GLY A 22 -15.33 3.39 6.02
CA GLY A 22 -15.38 3.26 7.46
C GLY A 22 -14.05 2.89 8.12
N PHE A 23 -12.93 2.94 7.41
CA PHE A 23 -11.61 2.75 8.00
C PHE A 23 -11.17 4.04 8.73
N MET A 24 -10.45 3.87 9.83
CA MET A 24 -9.70 4.95 10.46
C MET A 24 -8.37 5.11 9.74
N VAL A 25 -7.99 6.36 9.42
CA VAL A 25 -6.76 6.66 8.68
C VAL A 25 -5.83 7.49 9.54
N ASN A 26 -4.67 6.92 9.88
CA ASN A 26 -3.62 7.61 10.60
C ASN A 26 -2.47 7.91 9.66
N ARG A 27 -2.15 9.20 9.49
CA ARG A 27 -0.95 9.62 8.76
C ARG A 27 0.26 9.57 9.70
N ARG A 28 1.39 9.10 9.19
CA ARG A 28 2.69 9.04 9.88
C ARG A 28 2.57 8.33 11.23
N GLY A 29 2.49 7.01 11.17
CA GLY A 29 2.29 6.17 12.34
C GLY A 29 3.43 5.20 12.59
N PHE A 30 3.41 4.57 13.75
CA PHE A 30 4.30 3.48 14.09
C PHE A 30 3.51 2.23 14.44
N ILE A 31 4.01 1.07 14.01
CA ILE A 31 3.53 -0.24 14.45
C ILE A 31 4.70 -0.91 15.18
N GLU A 32 4.45 -1.35 16.41
CA GLU A 32 5.41 -2.14 17.17
C GLU A 32 5.35 -3.59 16.70
N GLY A 33 6.50 -4.12 16.29
CA GLY A 33 6.63 -5.51 15.91
C GLY A 33 6.84 -6.44 17.11
N ILE A 34 6.79 -7.74 16.86
CA ILE A 34 6.97 -8.77 17.88
C ILE A 34 8.35 -8.72 18.56
N SER A 35 9.35 -8.14 17.87
CA SER A 35 10.69 -7.89 18.43
C SER A 35 10.75 -6.70 19.39
N GLY A 36 9.67 -5.92 19.54
CA GLY A 36 9.65 -4.64 20.27
C GLY A 36 10.19 -3.46 19.46
N ILE A 37 10.58 -3.68 18.20
CA ILE A 37 11.00 -2.59 17.30
C ILE A 37 9.77 -1.86 16.76
N ARG A 38 9.83 -0.52 16.78
CA ARG A 38 8.78 0.33 16.21
C ARG A 38 9.11 0.67 14.77
N HIS A 39 8.27 0.22 13.85
CA HIS A 39 8.40 0.48 12.40
C HIS A 39 7.54 1.66 12.00
N TYR A 40 8.13 2.59 11.22
CA TYR A 40 7.43 3.76 10.72
C TYR A 40 6.68 3.45 9.42
N PHE A 41 5.47 3.98 9.29
CA PHE A 41 4.65 3.91 8.08
C PHE A 41 4.03 5.27 7.78
N ASP A 42 3.93 5.60 6.50
CA ASP A 42 3.37 6.89 6.06
C ASP A 42 1.87 6.96 6.28
N ILE A 43 1.17 5.84 6.12
CA ILE A 43 -0.27 5.71 6.40
C ILE A 43 -0.53 4.38 7.08
N ILE A 44 -1.37 4.39 8.11
CA ILE A 44 -1.93 3.20 8.73
C ILE A 44 -3.44 3.30 8.63
N LEU A 45 -4.04 2.33 7.95
CA LEU A 45 -5.49 2.14 7.95
C LEU A 45 -5.84 1.14 9.04
N GLU A 46 -6.89 1.41 9.80
CA GLU A 46 -7.41 0.50 10.81
C GLU A 46 -8.91 0.27 10.58
N ASP A 47 -9.32 -0.98 10.49
CA ASP A 47 -10.74 -1.33 10.50
C ASP A 47 -11.23 -1.31 11.96
N PRO A 48 -12.08 -0.33 12.34
CA PRO A 48 -12.53 -0.20 13.73
C PRO A 48 -13.37 -1.39 14.21
N LYS A 49 -13.92 -2.20 13.30
CA LYS A 49 -14.71 -3.38 13.66
C LYS A 49 -13.86 -4.57 14.06
N SER A 50 -12.70 -4.74 13.42
CA SER A 50 -11.83 -5.90 13.62
C SER A 50 -10.50 -5.58 14.30
N GLY A 51 -10.15 -4.29 14.43
CA GLY A 51 -8.84 -3.83 14.90
C GLY A 51 -7.70 -4.13 13.92
N ARG A 52 -8.00 -4.67 12.74
CA ARG A 52 -7.00 -5.04 11.74
C ARG A 52 -6.40 -3.80 11.13
N LYS A 53 -5.08 -3.80 11.02
CA LYS A 53 -4.30 -2.71 10.44
C LYS A 53 -3.79 -3.06 9.05
N ILE A 54 -3.65 -2.05 8.21
CA ILE A 54 -2.98 -2.11 6.91
C ILE A 54 -1.99 -0.96 6.89
N ALA A 55 -0.73 -1.28 6.66
CA ALA A 55 0.33 -0.30 6.67
C ALA A 55 0.70 0.11 5.24
N PHE A 56 1.03 1.38 5.04
CA PHE A 56 1.45 1.91 3.74
C PHE A 56 2.79 2.62 3.87
N SER A 57 3.68 2.36 2.91
CA SER A 57 4.91 3.13 2.72
C SER A 57 4.90 3.80 1.36
N LEU A 58 5.32 5.07 1.34
CA LEU A 58 5.49 5.86 0.12
C LEU A 58 6.99 6.00 -0.16
N THR A 59 7.39 5.76 -1.40
CA THR A 59 8.79 5.84 -1.79
C THR A 59 8.93 6.17 -3.26
N ASP A 60 10.06 6.73 -3.68
CA ASP A 60 10.26 6.97 -5.11
C ASP A 60 10.57 5.67 -5.86
N ARG A 61 11.43 4.81 -5.30
CA ARG A 61 11.92 3.63 -6.02
C ARG A 61 12.17 2.43 -5.12
N ILE A 62 11.77 1.26 -5.59
CA ILE A 62 12.08 -0.04 -4.97
C ILE A 62 13.05 -0.83 -5.85
N ARG A 63 14.18 -1.21 -5.25
CA ARG A 63 15.25 -2.05 -5.83
C ARG A 63 15.54 -3.24 -4.91
N TYR A 64 16.37 -4.17 -5.36
CA TYR A 64 16.81 -5.34 -4.58
C TYR A 64 17.30 -5.00 -3.17
N GLU A 65 18.06 -3.91 -3.00
CA GLU A 65 18.62 -3.49 -1.71
C GLU A 65 17.56 -3.16 -0.64
N HIS A 66 16.33 -2.81 -1.05
CA HIS A 66 15.23 -2.50 -0.15
C HIS A 66 14.41 -3.73 0.26
N VAL A 67 14.54 -4.85 -0.46
CA VAL A 67 13.66 -6.02 -0.26
C VAL A 67 13.81 -6.59 1.13
N LEU A 68 15.05 -6.78 1.60
CA LEU A 68 15.29 -7.42 2.88
C LEU A 68 14.68 -6.63 4.04
N SER A 69 14.81 -5.29 4.02
CA SER A 69 14.24 -4.43 5.06
C SER A 69 12.71 -4.42 5.01
N ILE A 70 12.12 -4.37 3.82
CA ILE A 70 10.65 -4.45 3.64
C ILE A 70 10.12 -5.78 4.19
N LEU A 71 10.75 -6.89 3.85
CA LEU A 71 10.32 -8.22 4.30
C LEU A 71 10.52 -8.39 5.81
N ALA A 72 11.66 -7.96 6.35
CA ALA A 72 11.92 -8.00 7.79
C ALA A 72 10.86 -7.20 8.56
N MET A 73 10.54 -6.00 8.09
CA MET A 73 9.49 -5.16 8.68
C MET A 73 8.10 -5.80 8.62
N ARG A 74 7.71 -6.38 7.47
CA ARG A 74 6.42 -7.08 7.33
C ARG A 74 6.33 -8.29 8.24
N ILE A 75 7.42 -9.05 8.38
CA ILE A 75 7.45 -10.24 9.24
C ILE A 75 7.35 -9.81 10.71
N ASP A 76 8.13 -8.81 11.12
CA ASP A 76 8.18 -8.37 12.51
C ASP A 76 6.87 -7.69 12.94
N SER A 77 6.27 -6.85 12.09
CA SER A 77 4.99 -6.17 12.39
C SER A 77 3.75 -7.05 12.23
N ASP A 78 3.89 -8.23 11.60
CA ASP A 78 2.81 -9.10 11.12
C ASP A 78 1.59 -8.35 10.53
N THR A 79 1.86 -7.22 9.87
CA THR A 79 0.83 -6.33 9.34
C THR A 79 0.89 -6.36 7.81
N PRO A 80 -0.24 -6.56 7.10
CA PRO A 80 -0.28 -6.41 5.65
C PRO A 80 0.28 -5.05 5.22
N HIS A 81 1.21 -5.09 4.27
CA HIS A 81 1.98 -3.91 3.88
C HIS A 81 1.75 -3.58 2.40
N VAL A 82 1.36 -2.34 2.14
CA VAL A 82 1.19 -1.78 0.81
C VAL A 82 2.31 -0.77 0.55
N ILE A 83 3.03 -0.92 -0.55
CA ILE A 83 4.07 0.04 -0.95
C ILE A 83 3.60 0.76 -2.19
N VAL A 84 3.53 2.09 -2.11
CA VAL A 84 3.25 2.94 -3.26
C VAL A 84 4.55 3.57 -3.70
N ALA A 85 4.97 3.26 -4.93
CA ALA A 85 6.22 3.71 -5.49
C ALA A 85 6.05 4.32 -6.88
N ASN A 86 6.92 5.26 -7.23
CA ASN A 86 6.99 5.73 -8.61
C ASN A 86 7.54 4.63 -9.50
N GLU A 87 8.56 3.90 -9.05
CA GLU A 87 9.20 2.84 -9.82
C GLU A 87 9.49 1.59 -8.99
N VAL A 88 9.05 0.43 -9.47
CA VAL A 88 9.39 -0.89 -8.92
C VAL A 88 9.94 -1.76 -10.03
N GLU A 89 11.07 -2.42 -9.78
CA GLU A 89 11.61 -3.42 -10.69
C GLU A 89 10.64 -4.63 -10.77
N PRO A 90 10.27 -5.12 -11.98
CA PRO A 90 9.26 -6.18 -12.11
C PRO A 90 9.55 -7.47 -11.34
N SER A 91 10.82 -7.89 -11.29
CA SER A 91 11.23 -9.07 -10.52
C SER A 91 11.06 -8.89 -9.01
N ILE A 92 11.14 -7.65 -8.53
CA ILE A 92 10.96 -7.31 -7.12
C ILE A 92 9.47 -7.27 -6.76
N GLU A 93 8.64 -6.73 -7.63
CA GLU A 93 7.18 -6.73 -7.44
C GLU A 93 6.63 -8.16 -7.29
N GLU A 94 7.07 -9.09 -8.15
CA GLU A 94 6.69 -10.50 -8.03
C GLU A 94 7.17 -11.15 -6.73
N LEU A 95 8.40 -10.81 -6.31
CA LEU A 95 8.97 -11.30 -5.07
C LEU A 95 8.20 -10.80 -3.86
N LEU A 96 7.97 -9.48 -3.76
CA LEU A 96 7.23 -8.86 -2.66
C LEU A 96 5.80 -9.38 -2.56
N ARG A 97 5.13 -9.59 -3.70
CA ARG A 97 3.78 -10.14 -3.74
C ARG A 97 3.68 -11.53 -3.12
N LYS A 98 4.69 -12.39 -3.31
CA LYS A 98 4.75 -13.74 -2.68
C LYS A 98 4.80 -13.69 -1.15
N TYR A 99 5.28 -12.60 -0.58
CA TYR A 99 5.40 -12.40 0.87
C TYR A 99 4.32 -11.48 1.44
N ASN A 100 3.17 -11.38 0.76
CA ASN A 100 2.04 -10.56 1.20
C ASN A 100 2.40 -9.07 1.37
N VAL A 101 3.30 -8.56 0.52
CA VAL A 101 3.52 -7.12 0.33
C VAL A 101 2.95 -6.73 -1.03
N PHE A 102 1.96 -5.84 -1.04
CA PHE A 102 1.33 -5.36 -2.26
C PHE A 102 2.01 -4.10 -2.75
N THR A 103 2.37 -4.02 -4.02
CA THR A 103 3.03 -2.83 -4.58
C THR A 103 2.14 -2.14 -5.60
N ILE A 104 2.08 -0.81 -5.54
CA ILE A 104 1.44 0.06 -6.51
C ILE A 104 2.55 0.88 -7.19
N SER A 105 2.70 0.75 -8.50
CA SER A 105 3.79 1.41 -9.24
C SER A 105 3.26 2.35 -10.33
N PHE A 106 3.68 3.63 -10.30
CA PHE A 106 3.23 4.64 -11.27
C PHE A 106 4.00 4.62 -12.61
N ASN A 107 5.19 4.00 -12.67
CA ASN A 107 5.97 3.84 -13.90
C ASN A 107 5.31 2.92 -14.95
N ARG A 108 4.27 2.18 -14.59
CA ARG A 108 3.60 1.27 -15.52
C ARG A 108 2.83 2.09 -16.55
N PRO A 109 2.92 1.79 -17.87
CA PRO A 109 2.22 2.52 -18.92
C PRO A 109 0.71 2.66 -18.67
N LYS A 110 0.09 1.65 -18.05
CA LYS A 110 -1.33 1.71 -17.66
C LYS A 110 -1.59 2.72 -16.54
N PHE A 111 -0.72 2.81 -15.54
CA PHE A 111 -0.89 3.74 -14.42
C PHE A 111 -0.57 5.18 -14.83
N SER A 112 0.53 5.42 -15.54
CA SER A 112 0.88 6.76 -16.04
C SER A 112 -0.18 7.32 -16.99
N MET A 113 -0.77 6.47 -17.84
CA MET A 113 -1.87 6.87 -18.72
C MET A 113 -3.15 7.21 -17.94
N LEU A 114 -3.50 6.43 -16.90
CA LEU A 114 -4.69 6.69 -16.07
C LEU A 114 -4.55 7.94 -15.19
N MET A 115 -3.33 8.27 -14.76
CA MET A 115 -3.04 9.47 -13.95
C MET A 115 -3.05 10.77 -14.77
N SER A 116 -2.87 10.66 -16.10
CA SER A 116 -2.96 11.78 -17.03
C SER A 116 -4.40 12.19 -17.41
N LEU A 117 -5.41 11.46 -16.92
CA LEU A 117 -6.82 11.66 -17.25
C LEU A 117 -7.53 12.67 -16.33
N PRO A 118 -8.64 13.29 -16.79
CA PRO A 118 -9.40 14.25 -15.99
C PRO A 118 -9.89 13.69 -14.64
N THR A 119 -10.16 14.59 -13.68
CA THR A 119 -10.50 14.31 -12.27
C THR A 119 -11.56 13.22 -12.01
N LYS A 120 -12.48 12.97 -12.95
CA LYS A 120 -13.50 11.91 -12.80
C LYS A 120 -12.91 10.51 -12.90
N ASP A 121 -11.84 10.35 -13.67
CA ASP A 121 -11.22 9.04 -13.93
C ASP A 121 -10.30 8.61 -12.78
N ILE A 122 -9.69 9.59 -12.07
CA ILE A 122 -8.91 9.33 -10.85
C ILE A 122 -9.78 8.70 -9.75
N LYS A 123 -11.01 9.20 -9.54
CA LYS A 123 -11.91 8.60 -8.53
C LYS A 123 -12.29 7.17 -8.86
N GLN A 124 -12.60 6.88 -10.12
CA GLN A 124 -12.91 5.52 -10.55
C GLN A 124 -11.70 4.60 -10.38
N PHE A 125 -10.52 5.12 -10.69
CA PHE A 125 -9.27 4.41 -10.50
C PHE A 125 -8.97 4.12 -9.03
N THR A 126 -9.09 5.11 -8.15
CA THR A 126 -8.94 4.93 -6.70
C THR A 126 -9.87 3.86 -6.16
N LYS A 127 -11.14 3.83 -6.62
CA LYS A 127 -12.09 2.76 -6.26
C LYS A 127 -11.64 1.39 -6.71
N MET A 128 -11.09 1.29 -7.92
CA MET A 128 -10.53 0.05 -8.44
C MET A 128 -9.35 -0.42 -7.58
N VAL A 129 -8.36 0.45 -7.33
CA VAL A 129 -7.18 0.10 -6.50
C VAL A 129 -7.59 -0.27 -5.07
N THR A 130 -8.50 0.49 -4.47
CA THR A 130 -9.06 0.18 -3.14
C THR A 130 -9.67 -1.22 -3.12
N SER A 131 -10.43 -1.57 -4.17
CA SER A 131 -11.04 -2.90 -4.28
C SER A 131 -9.99 -4.01 -4.45
N GLU A 132 -8.92 -3.75 -5.20
CA GLU A 132 -7.80 -4.69 -5.33
C GLU A 132 -7.04 -4.89 -4.01
N ILE A 133 -6.77 -3.82 -3.26
CA ILE A 133 -6.17 -3.90 -1.93
C ILE A 133 -7.07 -4.72 -0.99
N LEU A 134 -8.36 -4.42 -0.93
CA LEU A 134 -9.31 -5.17 -0.09
C LEU A 134 -9.40 -6.65 -0.47
N ARG A 135 -9.38 -6.97 -1.78
CA ARG A 135 -9.34 -8.35 -2.27
C ARG A 135 -8.04 -9.06 -1.89
N PHE A 136 -6.91 -8.37 -2.00
CA PHE A 136 -5.63 -8.91 -1.56
C PHE A 136 -5.65 -9.23 -0.05
N LEU A 137 -6.21 -8.33 0.76
CA LEU A 137 -6.34 -8.55 2.21
C LEU A 137 -7.28 -9.70 2.58
N SER A 138 -8.35 -9.92 1.81
CA SER A 138 -9.23 -11.07 2.02
C SER A 138 -8.53 -12.40 1.72
N THR A 139 -7.60 -12.43 0.75
CA THR A 139 -6.80 -13.63 0.47
C THR A 139 -5.80 -13.96 1.58
N ILE A 140 -5.22 -12.95 2.24
CA ILE A 140 -4.31 -13.15 3.38
C ILE A 140 -5.09 -13.70 4.58
N SER A 141 -6.28 -13.16 4.84
CA SER A 141 -7.11 -13.56 5.99
C SER A 141 -7.87 -14.88 5.82
N GLY A 142 -8.05 -15.34 4.58
CA GLY A 142 -8.54 -16.70 4.27
C GLY A 142 -7.47 -17.79 4.36
N GLY A 143 -6.22 -17.43 4.63
CA GLY A 143 -5.07 -18.34 4.70
C GLY A 143 -4.85 -19.04 6.05
N SER A 144 -5.78 -18.97 6.99
CA SER A 144 -5.78 -19.91 8.13
C SER A 144 -6.28 -21.26 7.67
N VAL A 145 -5.37 -22.07 7.11
CA VAL A 145 -5.55 -23.51 6.99
C VAL A 145 -4.38 -24.17 7.72
N THR A 146 -4.72 -24.63 8.93
CA THR A 146 -4.10 -25.72 9.73
C THR A 146 -2.59 -25.75 9.89
#